data_AF-A0A934LYK5-F1
#
_entry.id   AF-A0A934LYK5-F1
#
_cell.length_a   1.000
_cell.length_b   1.000
_cell.length_c   1.000
_cell.angle_alpha   90.00
_cell.angle_beta   90.00
_cell.angle_gamma   90.00
#
_symmetry.space_group_name_H-M   'P 1'
#
loop_
_entity.id
_entity.type
_entity.pdbx_description
1 polymer ?
#
loop_
_entity_poly.entity_id
_entity_poly.type
_entity_poly.pdbx_seq_one_letter_code
_entity_poly.pdbx_strand_id
1 'polypeptide(L)' 'MLVKRLKLKMDPDAIKDDAPLFGEGDNGLGLDSIDALELVVGIQKEYGIVISDKAVAEKVLVNVNTIAEYVKTTKA' A
#
# COMPACT_ATOMS: atom_id res chain seq x y z
N MET A 1 -7.08 4.15 -5.45
CA MET A 1 -5.78 3.64 -5.93
C MET A 1 -5.60 2.17 -5.54
N LEU A 2 -5.58 1.84 -4.24
CA LEU A 2 -5.42 0.47 -3.70
C LEU A 2 -6.40 -0.58 -4.24
N VAL A 3 -7.70 -0.46 -3.94
CA VAL A 3 -8.74 -1.45 -4.34
C VAL A 3 -8.74 -1.74 -5.84
N LYS A 4 -8.63 -0.69 -6.67
CA LYS A 4 -8.64 -0.83 -8.13
C LYS A 4 -7.37 -1.50 -8.67
N ARG A 5 -6.19 -1.21 -8.10
CA ARG A 5 -4.93 -1.80 -8.57
C ARG A 5 -4.83 -3.28 -8.19
N LEU A 6 -5.11 -3.57 -6.93
CA LEU A 6 -5.04 -4.92 -6.37
C LEU A 6 -6.28 -5.78 -6.64
N LYS A 7 -7.23 -5.27 -7.44
CA LYS A 7 -8.48 -5.96 -7.81
C LYS A 7 -9.23 -6.54 -6.60
N LEU A 8 -9.20 -5.82 -5.48
CA LEU A 8 -9.87 -6.24 -4.26
C LEU A 8 -11.39 -6.23 -4.47
N LYS A 9 -12.07 -7.29 -4.02
CA LYS A 9 -13.53 -7.42 -4.10
C LYS A 9 -14.22 -6.78 -2.90
N MET A 10 -13.79 -5.59 -2.51
CA MET A 10 -14.35 -4.84 -1.37
C MET A 10 -14.45 -3.36 -1.68
N ASP A 11 -15.30 -2.66 -0.91
CA ASP A 11 -15.40 -1.20 -0.99
C ASP A 11 -14.13 -0.55 -0.42
N PRO A 12 -13.52 0.44 -1.09
CA PRO A 12 -12.45 1.24 -0.51
C PRO A 12 -12.77 1.78 0.90
N ASP A 13 -14.02 2.16 1.15
CA ASP A 13 -14.44 2.74 2.43
C ASP A 13 -14.56 1.67 3.54
N ALA A 14 -14.53 0.39 3.17
CA ALA A 14 -14.50 -0.72 4.13
C ALA A 14 -13.07 -1.05 4.61
N ILE A 15 -12.04 -0.47 3.99
CA ILE A 15 -10.64 -0.65 4.39
C ILE A 15 -10.33 0.39 5.46
N LYS A 16 -9.95 -0.05 6.66
CA LYS A 16 -9.48 0.88 7.69
C LYS A 16 -8.09 1.37 7.35
N ASP A 17 -7.83 2.66 7.57
CA ASP A 17 -6.54 3.25 7.20
C ASP A 17 -5.35 2.72 8.00
N ASP A 18 -5.61 2.21 9.20
CA ASP A 18 -4.64 1.62 10.13
C ASP A 18 -4.51 0.10 9.99
N ALA A 19 -5.38 -0.55 9.20
CA ALA A 19 -5.36 -1.99 9.00
C ALA A 19 -4.07 -2.43 8.28
N PRO A 20 -3.40 -3.48 8.78
CA PRO A 20 -2.28 -4.11 8.08
C PRO A 20 -2.62 -4.49 6.64
N LEU A 21 -1.76 -4.14 5.69
CA LEU A 21 -1.93 -4.59 4.30
C LEU A 21 -1.57 -6.08 4.16
N PHE A 22 -0.51 -6.50 4.86
CA PHE A 22 -0.02 -7.88 4.83
C PHE A 22 -0.46 -8.66 6.07
N GLY A 23 -0.56 -9.98 5.90
CA GLY A 23 -0.97 -10.92 6.93
C GLY A 23 -2.38 -11.46 6.68
N GLU A 24 -2.58 -12.73 7.05
CA GLU A 24 -3.86 -13.43 6.91
C GLU A 24 -4.74 -13.18 8.15
N GLY A 25 -6.04 -12.92 7.95
CA GLY A 25 -7.06 -12.83 9.02
C GLY A 25 -7.95 -11.59 8.96
N ASP A 26 -8.86 -11.46 9.93
CA ASP A 26 -9.95 -10.45 9.96
C ASP A 26 -9.49 -8.98 10.01
N ASN A 27 -8.20 -8.72 10.27
CA ASN A 27 -7.64 -7.38 10.42
C ASN A 27 -6.70 -6.98 9.28
N GLY A 28 -6.32 -7.90 8.39
CA GLY A 28 -5.36 -7.66 7.30
C GLY A 28 -6.00 -7.81 5.92
N LEU A 29 -5.45 -7.15 4.90
CA LEU A 29 -5.94 -7.29 3.52
C LEU A 29 -5.50 -8.60 2.85
N GLY A 30 -4.67 -9.42 3.50
CA GLY A 30 -4.20 -10.70 2.96
C GLY A 30 -3.33 -10.55 1.71
N LEU A 31 -2.67 -9.40 1.54
CA LEU A 31 -1.81 -9.17 0.38
C LEU A 31 -0.59 -10.08 0.41
N ASP A 32 -0.13 -10.45 -0.78
CA ASP A 32 1.09 -11.22 -0.96
C ASP A 32 2.28 -10.36 -1.43
N SER A 33 3.42 -11.02 -1.69
CA SER A 33 4.63 -10.33 -2.15
C SER A 33 4.51 -9.74 -3.57
N ILE A 34 3.58 -10.23 -4.39
CA ILE A 34 3.31 -9.71 -5.74
C ILE A 34 2.49 -8.43 -5.63
N ASP A 35 1.48 -8.42 -4.77
CA ASP A 35 0.67 -7.23 -4.48
C ASP A 35 1.53 -6.08 -3.94
N ALA A 36 2.52 -6.39 -3.09
CA ALA A 36 3.50 -5.43 -2.60
C ALA A 36 4.25 -4.72 -3.75
N LEU A 37 4.67 -5.50 -4.75
CA LEU A 37 5.37 -4.99 -5.92
C LEU A 37 4.43 -4.12 -6.77
N GLU A 38 3.18 -4.54 -6.97
CA GLU A 38 2.18 -3.73 -7.69
C GLU A 38 1.89 -2.41 -6.98
N LEU A 39 1.90 -2.39 -5.63
CA LEU A 39 1.75 -1.15 -4.87
C LEU A 39 2.92 -0.20 -5.07
N VAL A 40 4.16 -0.68 -5.00
CA VAL A 40 5.35 0.13 -5.27
C VAL A 40 5.31 0.73 -6.68
N VAL A 41 5.00 -0.10 -7.67
CA VAL A 41 4.86 0.35 -9.07
C VAL A 41 3.69 1.32 -9.22
N GLY A 42 2.60 1.11 -8.48
CA GLY A 42 1.45 2.00 -8.43
C GLY A 42 1.81 3.37 -7.89
N ILE A 43 2.56 3.43 -6.78
CA ILE A 43 3.03 4.67 -6.17
C ILE A 43 3.94 5.42 -7.15
N GLN A 44 4.85 4.72 -7.82
CA GLN A 44 5.71 5.31 -8.84
C GLN A 44 4.92 5.90 -10.01
N LYS A 45 3.94 5.16 -10.55
CA LYS A 45 3.16 5.62 -11.70
C LYS A 45 2.22 6.78 -11.37
N GLU A 46 1.66 6.80 -10.17
CA GLU A 46 0.63 7.76 -9.77
C GLU A 46 1.23 9.03 -9.14
N TYR A 47 2.33 8.86 -8.40
CA TYR A 47 2.97 9.95 -7.66
C TYR A 47 4.39 10.28 -8.13
N GLY A 48 5.01 9.49 -9.01
CA GLY A 48 6.39 9.70 -9.45
C GLY A 48 7.44 9.32 -8.40
N ILE A 49 7.04 8.65 -7.32
CA ILE A 49 7.91 8.29 -6.20
C ILE A 49 8.46 6.88 -6.39
N VAL A 50 9.79 6.73 -6.34
CA VAL A 50 10.47 5.44 -6.50
C VAL A 50 10.84 4.87 -5.14
N ILE A 51 10.35 3.66 -4.83
CA ILE A 51 10.77 2.89 -3.65
C ILE A 51 11.60 1.71 -4.15
N SER A 52 12.92 1.85 -4.12
CA SER A 52 13.85 0.80 -4.59
C SER A 52 14.45 -0.02 -3.44
N ASP A 53 14.35 0.45 -2.20
CA ASP A 53 14.92 -0.19 -1.02
C ASP A 53 13.88 -1.06 -0.31
N LYS A 54 14.21 -2.33 -0.07
CA LYS A 54 13.33 -3.29 0.61
C LYS A 54 12.97 -2.86 2.03
N ALA A 55 13.92 -2.33 2.80
CA ALA A 55 13.68 -1.85 4.15
C ALA A 55 12.80 -0.60 4.16
N VAL A 56 12.85 0.22 3.11
CA VAL A 56 11.90 1.34 2.93
C VAL A 56 10.52 0.79 2.59
N ALA A 57 10.42 -0.15 1.64
CA ALA A 57 9.14 -0.76 1.28
C ALA A 57 8.45 -1.43 2.49
N GLU A 58 9.21 -2.16 3.32
CA GLU A 58 8.69 -2.78 4.56
C GLU A 58 8.15 -1.76 5.57
N LYS A 59 8.73 -0.55 5.62
CA LYS A 59 8.24 0.54 6.49
C LYS A 59 7.05 1.30 5.90
N VAL A 60 6.99 1.41 4.58
CA VAL A 60 5.96 2.18 3.88
C VAL A 60 4.68 1.36 3.68
N LEU A 61 4.81 0.08 3.32
CA LEU A 61 3.69 -0.80 2.99
C LEU A 61 3.09 -1.49 4.22
N VAL A 62 2.93 -0.77 5.33
CA VAL A 62 2.34 -1.33 6.56
C VAL A 62 0.83 -1.23 6.51
N ASN A 63 0.29 -0.03 6.30
CA ASN A 63 -1.14 0.26 6.18
C ASN A 63 -1.35 1.45 5.22
N VAL A 64 -2.61 1.85 5.01
CA VAL A 64 -2.92 2.96 4.10
C VAL A 64 -2.32 4.28 4.62
N ASN A 65 -2.35 4.50 5.93
CA ASN A 65 -1.79 5.69 6.56
C ASN A 65 -0.28 5.86 6.28
N THR A 66 0.52 4.80 6.43
CA THR A 66 1.98 4.88 6.18
C THR A 66 2.29 5.15 4.72
N ILE A 67 1.52 4.59 3.78
CA ILE A 67 1.65 4.90 2.36
C ILE A 67 1.30 6.38 2.11
N ALA A 68 0.17 6.85 2.64
CA ALA A 68 -0.27 8.22 2.46
C ALA A 68 0.72 9.24 3.05
N GLU A 69 1.26 8.96 4.24
CA GLU A 69 2.28 9.77 4.90
C GLU A 69 3.58 9.82 4.10
N TYR A 70 4.04 8.68 3.59
CA TYR A 70 5.23 8.60 2.76
C TYR A 70 5.07 9.40 1.46
N VAL A 71 3.91 9.28 0.80
CA VAL A 71 3.59 10.06 -0.41
C VAL A 71 3.55 11.55 -0.11
N LYS A 72 2.89 11.97 0.99
CA LYS A 72 2.82 13.38 1.40
C LYS A 72 4.20 13.96 1.69
N THR A 73 5.05 13.22 2.39
CA THR A 73 6.39 13.68 2.79
C THR A 73 7.34 13.77 1.58
N THR A 74 7.22 12.85 0.63
CA THR A 74 8.12 12.81 -0.55
C THR A 74 7.69 13.79 -1.65
N LYS A 75 6.40 14.11 -1.74
CA LYS A 75 5.88 15.13 -2.68
C LYS A 75 5.92 16.57 -2.15
N ALA A 76 6.35 16.77 -0.90
CA ALA A 76 6.46 18.10 -0.29
C ALA A 76 7.58 18.93 -0.90
#